data_AF-A0AB38QWH2-F1
#
_entry.id   AF-A0AB38QWH2-F1
#
_cell.length_a   1.000
_cell.length_b   1.000
_cell.length_c   1.000
_cell.angle_alpha   90.00
_cell.angle_beta   90.00
_cell.angle_gamma   90.00
#
_symmetry.space_group_name_H-M   'P 1'
#
loop_
_entity.id
_entity.type
_entity.pdbx_description
1 polymer ?
#
loop_
_entity_poly.entity_id
_entity_poly.type
_entity_poly.pdbx_seq_one_letter_code
_entity_poly.pdbx_strand_id
1 'polypeptide(L)' 'MNKSKYFFCYDLALKRKIDTYGIRYITTAISNKGHRFWLYEKTEELKKIIEG' A
#
# COMPACT_ATOMS: atom_id res chain seq x y z
N MET A 1 13.53 -8.86 9.39
CA MET A 1 12.18 -8.60 8.81
C MET A 1 12.31 -8.47 7.30
N ASN A 2 11.68 -9.35 6.51
CA ASN A 2 11.84 -9.33 5.05
C ASN A 2 10.97 -8.21 4.42
N LYS A 3 11.61 -7.10 4.03
CA LYS A 3 10.91 -5.95 3.42
C LYS A 3 10.23 -6.29 2.10
N SER A 4 10.63 -7.36 1.41
CA SER A 4 10.03 -7.75 0.14
C SER A 4 8.56 -8.15 0.26
N LYS A 5 8.09 -8.49 1.47
CA LYS A 5 6.71 -8.86 1.78
C LYS A 5 5.74 -7.68 1.88
N TYR A 6 6.23 -6.44 1.90
CA TYR A 6 5.38 -5.27 2.11
C TYR A 6 5.37 -4.35 0.91
N PHE A 7 4.25 -3.66 0.74
CA PHE A 7 4.05 -2.63 -0.28
C PHE A 7 3.82 -1.28 0.39
N PHE A 8 4.66 -0.31 0.04
CA PHE A 8 4.55 1.07 0.51
C PHE A 8 3.83 1.89 -0.55
N CYS A 9 2.58 2.26 -0.28
CA CYS A 9 1.79 3.11 -1.14
C CYS A 9 1.98 4.57 -0.71
N TYR A 10 2.54 5.41 -1.59
CA TYR A 10 2.67 6.86 -1.37
C TYR A 10 1.65 7.67 -2.18
N ASP A 11 1.00 7.04 -3.16
CA ASP A 11 0.08 7.70 -4.06
C ASP A 11 -1.38 7.60 -3.56
N LEU A 12 -2.06 8.75 -3.45
CA LEU A 12 -3.42 8.81 -2.92
C LEU A 12 -4.45 8.21 -3.89
N ALA A 13 -4.24 8.32 -5.20
CA ALA A 13 -5.16 7.75 -6.20
C ALA A 13 -5.07 6.23 -6.18
N LEU A 14 -3.86 5.67 -6.08
CA LEU A 14 -3.64 4.24 -5.91
C LEU A 14 -4.24 3.73 -4.59
N LYS A 15 -4.06 4.47 -3.49
CA LYS A 15 -4.71 4.15 -2.21
C LYS A 15 -6.23 4.05 -2.38
N ARG A 16 -6.86 5.04 -3.01
CA ARG A 16 -8.31 5.04 -3.27
C ARG A 16 -8.73 3.86 -4.16
N LYS A 17 -7.95 3.53 -5.19
CA LYS A 17 -8.17 2.33 -6.01
C LYS A 17 -8.14 1.07 -5.13
N ILE A 18 -7.12 0.89 -4.30
CA ILE A 18 -7.00 -0.28 -3.42
C ILE A 18 -8.20 -0.37 -2.45
N ASP A 19 -8.67 0.76 -1.92
CA ASP A 19 -9.86 0.79 -1.05
C ASP A 19 -11.14 0.30 -1.75
N THR A 20 -11.32 0.57 -3.05
CA THR A 20 -12.52 0.11 -3.77
C THR A 20 -12.60 -1.40 -3.86
N TYR A 21 -11.47 -2.10 -3.69
CA TYR A 21 -11.39 -3.56 -3.60
C TYR A 21 -11.43 -4.07 -2.15
N GLY A 22 -11.61 -3.20 -1.15
CA GLY A 22 -11.73 -3.58 0.25
C GLY A 22 -10.43 -4.02 0.94
N ILE A 23 -9.27 -3.88 0.28
CA ILE A 23 -7.98 -4.26 0.86
C ILE A 23 -7.55 -3.20 1.89
N ARG A 24 -7.23 -3.66 3.10
CA ARG A 24 -6.81 -2.79 4.20
C ARG A 24 -5.28 -2.71 4.30
N TYR A 25 -4.79 -1.52 4.61
CA TYR A 25 -3.39 -1.34 5.01
C TYR A 25 -3.17 -1.81 6.45
N ILE A 26 -1.97 -2.28 6.75
CA ILE A 26 -1.50 -2.66 8.08
C ILE A 26 -1.34 -1.39 8.94
N THR A 27 -0.72 -0.35 8.39
CA THR A 27 -0.53 0.93 9.07
C THR A 27 -0.40 2.10 8.10
N THR A 28 -0.53 3.31 8.62
CA THR A 28 -0.23 4.56 7.92
C THR A 28 0.72 5.40 8.76
N ALA A 29 1.71 6.03 8.13
CA ALA A 29 2.71 6.84 8.81
C ALA A 29 3.23 7.96 7.91
N ILE A 30 3.99 8.89 8.49
CA ILE A 30 4.73 9.94 7.78
C ILE A 30 6.20 9.49 7.68
N SER A 31 6.75 9.48 6.48
CA SER A 31 8.18 9.22 6.25
C SER A 31 9.04 10.37 6.74
N ASN A 32 10.35 10.14 6.90
CA ASN A 32 11.31 11.19 7.28
C ASN A 32 11.37 12.37 6.27
N LYS A 33 10.85 12.19 5.05
CA LYS A 33 10.71 13.23 4.03
C LYS A 33 9.38 14.01 4.13
N GLY A 34 8.56 13.75 5.15
CA GLY A 34 7.26 14.39 5.35
C GLY A 34 6.13 13.78 4.51
N HIS A 35 6.38 12.73 3.73
CA HIS A 35 5.37 12.12 2.87
C HIS A 35 4.60 11.04 3.62
N ARG A 36 3.27 11.10 3.58
CA ARG A 36 2.40 10.04 4.10
C ARG A 36 2.48 8.78 3.23
N PHE A 37 2.42 7.62 3.86
CA PHE A 37 2.26 6.35 3.17
C PHE A 37 1.30 5.41 3.89
N TRP A 38 0.83 4.40 3.15
CA TRP A 38 0.04 3.28 3.63
C TRP A 38 0.82 1.99 3.36
N LEU A 39 1.01 1.19 4.40
CA LEU A 39 1.77 -0.05 4.32
C LEU A 39 0.80 -1.23 4.18
N TYR A 40 0.99 -2.03 3.14
CA TYR A 40 0.18 -3.23 2.89
C TYR A 40 1.06 -4.48 2.95
N GLU A 41 0.43 -5.62 3.24
CA GLU A 41 1.01 -6.92 2.91
C GLU A 41 0.92 -7.17 1.40
N LYS A 42 1.98 -7.69 0.78
CA LYS A 42 1.96 -8.08 -0.63
C LYS A 42 1.26 -9.41 -0.80
N THR A 43 -0.06 -9.35 -0.95
CA THR A 43 -0.88 -10.47 -1.38
C THR A 43 -0.95 -10.52 -2.91
N GLU A 44 -1.31 -11.68 -3.46
CA GLU A 44 -1.56 -11.81 -4.91
C GLU A 44 -2.73 -10.95 -5.38
N GLU A 45 -3.72 -10.72 -4.53
CA GLU A 45 -4.84 -9.81 -4.80
C GLU A 45 -4.37 -8.37 -4.95
N LEU A 46 -3.51 -7.89 -4.04
CA LEU A 46 -2.93 -6.56 -4.13
C LEU A 46 -2.09 -6.41 -5.39
N LYS A 47 -1.29 -7.43 -5.74
CA LYS A 47 -0.47 -7.43 -6.98
C LYS A 47 -1.32 -7.21 -8.22
N LYS A 48 -2.44 -7.93 -8.35
CA LYS A 48 -3.37 -7.76 -9.47
C LYS A 48 -3.91 -6.34 -9.61
N ILE A 49 -4.13 -5.64 -8.49
CA ILE A 49 -4.65 -4.26 -8.50
C ILE A 49 -3.56 -3.24 -8.88
N ILE A 50 -2.31 -3.45 -8.48
CA ILE A 50 -1.20 -2.53 -8.76
C ILE A 50 -0.61 -2.73 -10.16
N GLU A 51 -0.71 -3.94 -10.74
CA GLU A 51 -0.18 -4.28 -12.07
C GLU A 51 -1.23 -4.19 -13.20
N GLY A 52 -2.52 -4.19 -12.86
CA GLY A 52 -3.64 -4.02 -13.81
C GLY A 52 -4.11 -2.58 -13.93
#